data_AF-A0A091EVD5-F1
#
_entry.id   AF-A0A091EVD5-F1
#
_cell.length_a   1.000
_cell.length_b   1.000
_cell.length_c   1.000
_cell.angle_alpha   90.00
_cell.angle_beta   90.00
_cell.angle_gamma   90.00
#
_symmetry.space_group_name_H-M   'P 1'
#
loop_
_entity.id
_entity.type
_entity.pdbx_description
1 polymer ?
#
loop_
_entity_poly.entity_id
_entity_poly.type
_entity_poly.pdbx_seq_one_letter_code
_entity_poly.pdbx_strand_id
1 'polypeptide(L)'
;KRRKMADKVLPQRIRELVPESQAYMDLLAFERKLDQTIARKRMEIQEAIKKPLTQKRKLRIYISNTFTPAKEEGEGGERVASWELRVEGKLLEDVRTSRDGGMGQELCKQKRKFSSFFKSLVIELDKELYGPDNHLVEWHRMPTTQETDGFQVKRPGDVNVKCTLLLMLDHQVWPGATWGQPGVGMGWARALDEGLGVQGALWLYIKHNMLQDSHEKEFINCNRYFRQIFNCVRMRFSEIPMKLAGLLQHPDPIIINHTISVDPNDQKKTACYDIDVEVDDPLKAQMSNFLASTTNQQEIASLDAKIHETIESINQLKTQRDFMLSFSNNPQDFIQEWIKSQRRDLKIITDVIGNPEEE
;
A
#
# COMPACT_ATOMS: atom_id res chain seq x y z
N LYS A 1 -5.91 -12.61 -32.75
CA LYS A 1 -7.29 -12.04 -32.76
C LYS A 1 -7.89 -12.17 -31.37
N ARG A 2 -8.34 -11.08 -30.75
CA ARG A 2 -8.98 -11.10 -29.42
C ARG A 2 -10.34 -11.83 -29.58
N ARG A 3 -10.52 -12.98 -28.90
CA ARG A 3 -11.71 -13.85 -29.01
C ARG A 3 -12.93 -13.18 -28.40
N LYS A 4 -14.10 -13.28 -29.03
CA LYS A 4 -15.31 -12.52 -28.65
C LYS A 4 -16.20 -13.36 -27.75
N MET A 5 -16.91 -12.71 -26.83
CA MET A 5 -17.87 -13.36 -25.94
C MET A 5 -18.99 -14.12 -26.69
N ALA A 6 -19.31 -13.68 -27.91
CA ALA A 6 -20.26 -14.35 -28.79
C ALA A 6 -19.83 -15.77 -29.17
N ASP A 7 -18.52 -16.04 -29.17
CA ASP A 7 -17.95 -17.32 -29.59
C ASP A 7 -18.09 -18.40 -28.49
N LYS A 8 -18.49 -18.01 -27.27
CA LYS A 8 -18.79 -18.92 -26.15
C LYS A 8 -20.27 -19.29 -26.02
N VAL A 9 -21.18 -18.70 -26.80
CA VAL A 9 -22.63 -18.89 -26.63
C VAL A 9 -23.17 -19.94 -27.60
N LEU A 10 -23.94 -20.91 -27.09
CA LEU A 10 -24.59 -21.91 -27.94
C LEU A 10 -25.78 -21.31 -28.73
N PRO A 11 -25.88 -21.56 -30.05
CA PRO A 11 -27.02 -21.12 -30.85
C PRO A 11 -28.35 -21.66 -30.33
N GLN A 12 -29.42 -20.86 -30.45
CA GLN A 12 -30.75 -21.21 -29.92
C GLN A 12 -31.29 -22.54 -30.44
N ARG A 13 -31.06 -22.83 -31.72
CA ARG A 13 -31.47 -24.10 -32.36
C ARG A 13 -30.77 -25.32 -31.76
N ILE A 14 -29.58 -25.17 -31.19
CA ILE A 14 -28.88 -26.25 -30.48
C ILE A 14 -29.44 -26.38 -29.06
N ARG A 15 -29.79 -25.24 -28.44
CA ARG A 15 -30.34 -25.20 -27.09
C ARG A 15 -31.69 -25.92 -26.97
N GLU A 16 -32.53 -25.82 -27.99
CA GLU A 16 -33.83 -26.50 -28.04
C GLU A 16 -33.71 -28.03 -28.19
N LEU A 17 -32.58 -28.52 -28.70
CA LEU A 17 -32.35 -29.95 -28.95
C LEU A 17 -31.74 -30.69 -27.76
N VAL A 18 -31.03 -29.97 -26.88
CA VAL A 18 -30.27 -30.56 -25.77
C VAL A 18 -30.65 -29.84 -24.48
N PRO A 19 -31.39 -30.48 -23.55
CA PRO A 19 -31.87 -29.83 -22.33
C PRO A 19 -30.73 -29.39 -21.40
N GLU A 20 -29.59 -30.08 -21.40
CA GLU A 20 -28.40 -29.76 -20.61
C GLU A 20 -27.71 -28.45 -21.08
N SER A 21 -28.04 -27.96 -22.28
CA SER A 21 -27.52 -26.70 -22.79
C SER A 21 -27.89 -25.50 -21.92
N GLN A 22 -29.02 -25.57 -21.20
CA GLN A 22 -29.45 -24.52 -20.27
C GLN A 22 -28.49 -24.43 -19.07
N ALA A 23 -28.05 -25.56 -18.53
CA ALA A 23 -27.08 -25.59 -17.44
C ALA A 23 -25.74 -24.94 -17.84
N TYR A 24 -25.29 -25.16 -19.09
CA TYR A 24 -24.11 -24.47 -19.62
C TYR A 24 -24.29 -22.95 -19.71
N MET A 25 -25.47 -22.48 -20.15
CA MET A 25 -25.78 -21.06 -20.20
C MET A 25 -25.82 -20.42 -18.80
N ASP A 26 -26.36 -21.14 -17.81
CA ASP A 26 -26.39 -20.70 -16.42
C ASP A 26 -24.97 -20.62 -15.83
N LEU A 27 -24.09 -21.58 -16.16
CA LEU A 27 -22.67 -21.53 -15.79
C LEU A 27 -21.95 -20.31 -16.40
N LEU A 28 -22.20 -19.99 -17.66
CA LEU A 28 -21.66 -18.77 -18.30
C LEU A 28 -22.17 -17.49 -17.63
N ALA A 29 -23.44 -17.45 -17.23
CA ALA A 29 -23.99 -16.31 -16.51
C ALA A 29 -23.36 -16.16 -15.12
N PHE A 30 -23.15 -17.28 -14.43
CA PHE A 30 -22.46 -17.32 -13.14
C PHE A 30 -20.99 -16.88 -13.26
N GLU A 31 -20.25 -17.39 -14.26
CA GLU A 31 -18.88 -16.98 -14.58
C GLU A 31 -18.79 -15.46 -14.75
N ARG A 32 -19.66 -14.86 -15.58
CA ARG A 32 -19.69 -13.41 -15.79
C ARG A 32 -19.90 -12.63 -14.49
N LYS A 33 -20.78 -13.10 -13.61
CA LYS A 33 -21.07 -12.44 -12.32
C LYS A 33 -19.88 -12.57 -11.37
N LEU A 34 -19.23 -13.73 -11.36
CA LEU A 34 -18.04 -14.00 -10.56
C LEU A 34 -16.87 -13.13 -11.03
N ASP A 35 -16.61 -13.06 -12.34
CA ASP A 35 -15.57 -12.21 -12.93
C ASP A 35 -15.79 -10.73 -12.62
N GLN A 36 -17.03 -10.24 -12.73
CA GLN A 36 -17.38 -8.87 -12.36
C GLN A 36 -17.09 -8.58 -10.89
N THR A 37 -17.38 -9.55 -10.01
CA THR A 37 -17.16 -9.42 -8.58
C THR A 37 -15.66 -9.42 -8.26
N ILE A 38 -14.89 -10.31 -8.88
CA ILE A 38 -13.43 -10.37 -8.73
C ILE A 38 -12.79 -9.08 -9.25
N ALA A 39 -13.15 -8.61 -10.45
CA ALA A 39 -12.62 -7.39 -11.02
C ALA A 39 -12.90 -6.17 -10.12
N ARG A 40 -14.12 -6.06 -9.61
CA ARG A 40 -14.50 -5.01 -8.65
C ARG A 40 -13.68 -5.10 -7.37
N LYS A 41 -13.56 -6.29 -6.77
CA LYS A 41 -12.78 -6.48 -5.54
C LYS A 41 -11.29 -6.21 -5.75
N ARG A 42 -10.72 -6.57 -6.90
CA ARG A 42 -9.34 -6.20 -7.27
C ARG A 42 -9.16 -4.68 -7.34
N MET A 43 -10.11 -3.96 -7.94
CA MET A 43 -10.08 -2.48 -7.98
C MET A 43 -10.21 -1.86 -6.58
N GLU A 44 -11.13 -2.36 -5.75
CA GLU A 44 -11.28 -1.92 -4.36
C GLU A 44 -10.00 -2.13 -3.54
N ILE A 45 -9.35 -3.30 -3.67
CA ILE A 45 -8.06 -3.59 -3.02
C ILE A 45 -6.96 -2.68 -3.56
N GLN A 46 -6.90 -2.47 -4.88
CA GLN A 46 -5.92 -1.57 -5.49
C GLN A 46 -6.09 -0.12 -5.01
N GLU A 47 -7.32 0.34 -4.78
CA GLU A 47 -7.60 1.64 -4.20
C GLU A 47 -7.24 1.69 -2.70
N ALA A 48 -7.55 0.63 -1.96
CA ALA A 48 -7.23 0.53 -0.53
C ALA A 48 -5.72 0.58 -0.27
N ILE A 49 -4.91 -0.14 -1.06
CA ILE A 49 -3.44 -0.15 -0.93
C ILE A 49 -2.81 1.23 -1.16
N LYS A 50 -3.45 2.10 -1.97
CA LYS A 50 -2.93 3.48 -2.18
C LYS A 50 -2.96 4.32 -0.91
N LYS A 51 -3.83 3.99 0.04
CA LYS A 51 -3.85 4.61 1.36
C LYS A 51 -2.85 3.86 2.24
N PRO A 52 -1.92 4.55 2.91
CA PRO A 52 -1.02 3.89 3.86
C PRO A 52 -1.87 3.28 4.98
N LEU A 53 -1.89 1.95 5.04
CA LEU A 53 -2.47 1.21 6.16
C LEU A 53 -1.39 1.05 7.22
N THR A 54 -1.41 1.94 8.22
CA THR A 54 -0.50 1.87 9.36
C THR A 54 -1.24 1.48 10.63
N GLN A 55 -0.55 0.76 11.51
CA GLN A 55 -0.99 0.40 12.86
C GLN A 55 -0.04 1.05 13.88
N LYS A 56 -0.62 1.63 14.93
CA LYS A 56 0.17 2.13 16.07
C LYS A 56 0.63 0.95 16.92
N ARG A 57 1.94 0.87 17.19
CA ARG A 57 2.56 -0.13 18.06
C ARG A 57 3.52 0.54 19.01
N LYS A 58 3.79 -0.10 20.15
CA LYS A 58 4.76 0.40 21.13
C LYS A 58 6.16 -0.08 20.79
N LEU A 59 7.08 0.85 20.55
CA LEU A 59 8.51 0.60 20.48
C LEU A 59 9.11 0.88 21.85
N ARG A 60 9.73 -0.13 22.46
CA ARG A 60 10.45 0.02 23.72
C ARG A 60 11.91 0.32 23.44
N ILE A 61 12.41 1.42 23.99
CA ILE A 61 13.79 1.87 23.93
C ILE A 61 14.47 1.52 25.24
N TYR A 62 15.61 0.85 25.15
CA TYR A 62 16.47 0.49 26.26
C TYR A 62 17.72 1.36 26.22
N ILE A 63 17.98 2.07 27.32
CA ILE A 63 19.20 2.85 27.50
C ILE A 63 19.96 2.24 28.67
N SER A 64 21.15 1.73 28.38
CA SER A 64 22.03 1.11 29.38
C SER A 64 23.41 1.74 29.32
N ASN A 65 24.00 1.98 30.49
CA ASN A 65 25.37 2.46 30.65
C ASN A 65 26.25 1.37 31.29
N THR A 66 27.42 1.15 30.70
CA THR A 66 28.46 0.29 31.26
C THR A 66 29.71 1.14 31.52
N PHE A 67 30.27 1.07 32.73
CA PHE A 67 31.52 1.75 33.04
C PHE A 67 32.65 0.75 33.23
N THR A 68 33.76 0.98 32.52
CA THR A 68 34.99 0.19 32.64
C THR A 68 36.03 1.02 33.38
N PRO A 69 36.34 0.67 34.65
CA PRO A 69 37.38 1.37 35.40
C PRO A 69 38.76 1.12 34.75
N ALA A 70 39.67 2.08 34.92
CA ALA A 70 41.06 1.87 34.55
C ALA A 70 41.65 0.73 35.43
N LYS A 71 42.16 -0.33 34.80
CA LYS A 71 42.84 -1.41 35.53
C LYS A 71 44.24 -0.97 35.95
N GLU A 72 44.60 -1.19 37.19
CA GLU A 72 46.00 -1.15 37.64
C GLU A 72 46.66 -2.52 37.36
N GLU A 73 47.80 -2.49 36.65
CA GLU A 73 48.85 -3.54 36.46
C GLU A 73 49.29 -3.77 35.01
N GLY A 74 50.58 -3.56 34.73
CA GLY A 74 51.31 -4.04 33.54
C GLY A 74 51.73 -2.95 32.53
N GLU A 75 53.03 -2.76 32.35
CA GLU A 75 53.71 -1.74 31.55
C GLU A 75 53.09 -1.39 30.17
N GLY A 76 53.09 -0.09 29.83
CA GLY A 76 53.34 0.34 28.46
C GLY A 76 52.19 0.89 27.60
N GLY A 77 51.03 1.26 28.14
CA GLY A 77 49.99 1.96 27.37
C GLY A 77 49.15 2.91 28.21
N GLU A 78 48.84 4.11 27.70
CA GLU A 78 47.91 5.05 28.34
C GLU A 78 46.56 4.35 28.64
N ARG A 79 46.20 4.29 29.92
CA ARG A 79 44.97 3.65 30.40
C ARG A 79 43.99 4.72 30.85
N VAL A 80 42.92 4.90 30.09
CA VAL A 80 41.88 5.88 30.40
C VAL A 80 40.60 5.14 30.78
N ALA A 81 40.01 5.50 31.92
CA ALA A 81 38.68 5.01 32.31
C ALA A 81 37.67 5.36 31.21
N SER A 82 36.73 4.47 30.94
CA SER A 82 35.78 4.70 29.84
C SER A 82 34.39 4.23 30.20
N TRP A 83 33.41 4.98 29.71
CA TRP A 83 32.02 4.58 29.76
C TRP A 83 31.53 4.23 28.36
N GLU A 84 30.48 3.42 28.34
CA GLU A 84 29.81 2.96 27.15
C GLU A 84 28.31 3.13 27.34
N LEU A 85 27.69 3.91 26.46
CA LEU A 85 26.25 4.10 26.38
C LEU A 85 25.72 3.23 25.24
N ARG A 86 24.72 2.41 25.54
CA ARG A 86 24.01 1.62 24.55
C ARG A 86 22.54 2.02 24.50
N VAL A 87 22.08 2.30 23.29
CA VAL A 87 20.69 2.64 22.96
C VAL A 87 20.17 1.57 22.03
N GLU A 88 19.32 0.68 22.53
CA GLU A 88 18.70 -0.39 21.76
C GLU A 88 17.19 -0.17 21.72
N GLY A 89 16.50 -0.77 20.75
CA GLY A 89 15.04 -0.77 20.80
C GLY A 89 14.40 -2.01 20.20
N LYS A 90 13.23 -2.34 20.73
CA LYS A 90 12.47 -3.53 20.37
C LYS A 90 11.00 -3.20 20.29
N LEU A 91 10.38 -3.57 19.17
CA LEU A 91 8.94 -3.46 19.02
C LEU A 91 8.25 -4.44 19.98
N LEU A 92 7.34 -3.94 20.81
CA LEU A 92 6.53 -4.77 21.69
C LEU A 92 5.44 -5.47 20.88
N GLU A 93 5.22 -6.75 21.18
CA GLU A 93 4.11 -7.50 20.61
C GLU A 93 2.81 -7.10 21.30
N ASP A 94 1.78 -6.86 20.50
CA ASP A 94 0.46 -6.53 21.03
C ASP A 94 -0.24 -7.81 21.48
N VAL A 95 -0.59 -7.89 22.76
CA VAL A 95 -1.15 -9.09 23.42
C VAL A 95 -2.49 -9.53 22.79
N ARG A 96 -3.17 -8.61 22.09
CA ARG A 96 -4.42 -8.88 21.37
C ARG A 96 -4.22 -9.86 20.20
N THR A 97 -3.07 -9.78 19.53
CA THR A 97 -2.72 -10.66 18.40
C THR A 97 -2.37 -12.10 18.82
N SER A 98 -2.14 -12.34 20.12
CA SER A 98 -1.78 -13.65 20.64
C SER A 98 -2.98 -14.53 21.01
N ARG A 99 -4.20 -13.95 21.08
CA ARG A 99 -5.42 -14.68 21.45
C ARG A 99 -6.13 -15.35 20.28
N ASP A 100 -5.98 -14.84 19.05
CA ASP A 100 -6.42 -15.54 17.85
C ASP A 100 -5.32 -16.54 17.45
N GLY A 101 -5.45 -17.75 18.00
CA GLY A 101 -4.56 -18.87 17.73
C GLY A 101 -4.62 -19.31 16.27
N GLY A 102 -3.81 -18.70 15.41
CA GLY A 102 -3.56 -19.17 14.06
C GLY A 102 -3.07 -18.05 13.14
N MET A 103 -1.85 -18.20 12.63
CA MET A 103 -1.24 -17.38 11.54
C MET A 103 -0.61 -16.02 11.88
N GLY A 104 -0.70 -15.49 13.10
CA GLY A 104 0.02 -14.26 13.48
C GLY A 104 1.53 -14.41 13.72
N GLN A 105 2.01 -15.64 13.92
CA GLN A 105 3.36 -15.93 14.43
C GLN A 105 4.44 -15.91 13.33
N GLU A 106 4.08 -16.20 12.07
CA GLU A 106 5.03 -16.32 10.96
C GLU A 106 5.45 -14.95 10.38
N LEU A 107 4.58 -13.93 10.47
CA LEU A 107 4.82 -12.56 9.98
C LEU A 107 5.75 -11.76 10.90
N CYS A 108 5.96 -12.20 12.15
CA CYS A 108 6.91 -11.61 13.09
C CYS A 108 8.39 -11.81 12.71
N LYS A 109 8.70 -12.46 11.58
CA LYS A 109 10.07 -12.67 11.09
C LYS A 109 10.66 -11.46 10.37
N GLN A 110 9.85 -10.53 9.84
CA GLN A 110 10.34 -9.23 9.37
C GLN A 110 10.33 -8.23 10.51
N LYS A 111 11.21 -8.45 11.51
CA LYS A 111 11.45 -7.45 12.56
C LYS A 111 12.10 -6.25 11.91
N ARG A 112 11.34 -5.17 11.72
CA ARG A 112 11.88 -3.86 11.40
C ARG A 112 12.92 -3.50 12.45
N LYS A 113 14.09 -3.07 11.99
CA LYS A 113 15.22 -2.71 12.83
C LYS A 113 14.93 -1.43 13.60
N PHE A 114 15.51 -1.28 14.79
CA PHE A 114 15.34 -0.08 15.62
C PHE A 114 15.61 1.23 14.84
N SER A 115 16.73 1.29 14.14
CA SER A 115 17.12 2.45 13.31
C SER A 115 16.12 2.76 12.19
N SER A 116 15.33 1.78 11.73
CA SER A 116 14.32 1.95 10.67
C SER A 116 13.12 2.80 11.09
N PHE A 117 12.97 3.12 12.39
CA PHE A 117 11.92 4.02 12.89
C PHE A 117 12.36 5.48 13.00
N PHE A 118 13.66 5.79 12.91
CA PHE A 118 14.20 7.12 13.11
C PHE A 118 14.88 7.68 11.87
N LYS A 119 14.57 8.93 11.53
CA LYS A 119 15.28 9.69 10.50
C LYS A 119 16.65 10.12 11.00
N SER A 120 16.74 10.44 12.28
CA SER A 120 17.98 10.86 12.93
C SER A 120 17.93 10.61 14.43
N LEU A 121 19.11 10.38 15.00
CA LEU A 121 19.37 10.25 16.43
C LEU A 121 20.54 11.18 16.76
N VAL A 122 20.36 12.03 17.75
CA VAL A 122 21.44 12.88 18.27
C VAL A 122 21.61 12.61 19.76
N ILE A 123 22.84 12.42 20.19
CA ILE A 123 23.21 12.26 21.60
C ILE A 123 24.07 13.48 21.95
N GLU A 124 23.51 14.35 22.77
CA GLU A 124 24.19 15.51 23.33
C GLU A 124 24.72 15.15 24.73
N LEU A 125 26.02 15.29 24.91
CA LEU A 125 26.73 15.13 26.17
C LEU A 125 27.03 16.51 26.76
N ASP A 126 27.49 16.51 28.01
CA ASP A 126 27.90 17.75 28.67
C ASP A 126 29.05 18.45 27.92
N LYS A 127 28.77 19.65 27.42
CA LYS A 127 29.71 20.49 26.66
C LYS A 127 30.91 20.93 27.49
N GLU A 128 30.75 21.06 28.82
CA GLU A 128 31.83 21.48 29.70
C GLU A 128 32.87 20.35 29.89
N LEU A 129 32.45 19.09 29.86
CA LEU A 129 33.35 17.94 30.01
C LEU A 129 34.04 17.54 28.70
N TYR A 130 33.31 17.54 27.58
CA TYR A 130 33.82 17.01 26.30
C TYR A 130 34.21 18.09 25.28
N GLY A 131 33.95 19.36 25.57
CA GLY A 131 34.23 20.48 24.67
C GLY A 131 33.29 20.52 23.46
N PRO A 132 33.42 21.55 22.61
CA PRO A 132 32.49 21.82 21.52
C PRO A 132 32.49 20.76 20.41
N ASP A 133 33.58 20.00 20.24
CA ASP A 133 33.70 19.08 19.09
C ASP A 133 33.33 17.62 19.44
N ASN A 134 33.41 17.21 20.72
CA ASN A 134 33.19 15.82 21.12
C ASN A 134 31.91 15.58 21.93
N HIS A 135 31.23 16.65 22.36
CA HIS A 135 29.99 16.54 23.13
C HIS A 135 28.79 16.03 22.30
N LEU A 136 28.86 16.08 20.96
CA LEU A 136 27.74 15.72 20.10
C LEU A 136 28.04 14.45 19.29
N VAL A 137 27.09 13.52 19.28
CA VAL A 137 27.12 12.34 18.41
C VAL A 137 25.84 12.31 17.60
N GLU A 138 25.97 12.49 16.28
CA GLU A 138 24.83 12.55 15.37
C GLU A 138 24.82 11.35 14.43
N TRP A 139 23.65 10.76 14.27
CA TRP A 139 23.35 9.77 13.26
C TRP A 139 22.18 10.26 12.41
N HIS A 140 22.38 10.23 11.10
CA HIS A 140 21.37 10.58 10.11
C HIS A 140 21.18 9.40 9.17
N ARG A 141 19.92 9.02 8.95
CA ARG A 141 19.62 7.96 7.98
C ARG A 141 19.86 8.49 6.57
N MET A 142 20.71 7.80 5.82
CA MET A 142 20.86 7.97 4.38
C MET A 142 20.25 6.77 3.64
N PRO A 143 19.91 6.90 2.34
CA PRO A 143 19.35 5.79 1.56
C PRO A 143 20.26 4.55 1.49
N THR A 144 21.56 4.70 1.74
CA THR A 144 22.57 3.63 1.73
C THR A 144 22.91 3.11 3.13
N THR A 145 22.37 3.70 4.20
CA THR A 145 22.68 3.31 5.58
C THR A 145 22.11 1.93 5.90
N GLN A 146 22.95 1.02 6.41
CA GLN A 146 22.50 -0.28 6.91
C GLN A 146 21.70 -0.11 8.21
N GLU A 147 20.53 -0.74 8.27
CA GLU A 147 19.68 -0.67 9.45
C GLU A 147 20.22 -1.57 10.59
N THR A 148 20.33 -0.99 11.79
CA THR A 148 20.79 -1.63 13.02
C THR A 148 19.71 -1.62 14.12
N ASP A 149 19.83 -2.53 15.09
CA ASP A 149 18.93 -2.66 16.25
C ASP A 149 19.36 -1.82 17.47
N GLY A 150 20.52 -1.18 17.40
CA GLY A 150 20.99 -0.30 18.45
C GLY A 150 22.23 0.49 18.04
N PHE A 151 22.56 1.46 18.88
CA PHE A 151 23.73 2.32 18.78
C PHE A 151 24.56 2.19 20.05
N GLN A 152 25.88 2.20 19.90
CA GLN A 152 26.83 2.06 20.99
C GLN A 152 27.85 3.19 20.86
N VAL A 153 27.98 3.99 21.93
CA VAL A 153 28.91 5.11 22.00
C VAL A 153 29.83 4.88 23.18
N LYS A 154 31.13 4.89 22.92
CA LYS A 154 32.17 4.75 23.94
C LYS A 154 33.03 6.00 23.97
N ARG A 155 33.25 6.56 25.16
CA ARG A 155 34.12 7.72 25.37
C ARG A 155 34.96 7.53 26.65
N PRO A 156 36.14 8.14 26.72
CA PRO A 156 36.91 8.23 27.95
C PRO A 156 36.21 9.14 28.97
N GLY A 157 36.32 8.82 30.25
CA GLY A 157 35.79 9.63 31.35
C GLY A 157 35.58 8.82 32.62
N ASP A 158 35.78 9.45 33.76
CA ASP A 158 35.67 8.91 35.12
C ASP A 158 34.65 9.67 35.99
N VAL A 159 33.91 10.62 35.40
CA VAL A 159 32.88 11.43 36.06
C VAL A 159 31.50 11.11 35.48
N ASN A 160 30.45 11.27 36.29
CA ASN A 160 29.06 11.12 35.84
C ASN A 160 28.73 12.19 34.79
N VAL A 161 28.20 11.75 33.64
CA VAL A 161 27.89 12.63 32.50
C VAL A 161 26.40 12.68 32.28
N LYS A 162 25.82 13.88 32.20
CA LYS A 162 24.44 14.04 31.73
C LYS A 162 24.41 13.95 30.21
N CYS A 163 23.48 13.17 29.68
CA CYS A 163 23.26 13.08 28.25
C CYS A 163 21.77 13.28 27.89
N THR A 164 21.55 13.94 26.78
CA THR A 164 20.23 14.20 26.20
C THR A 164 20.18 13.48 24.87
N LEU A 165 19.23 12.55 24.72
CA LEU A 165 18.98 11.86 23.47
C LEU A 165 17.83 12.55 22.74
N LEU A 166 18.07 13.00 21.53
CA LEU A 166 17.07 13.56 20.63
C LEU A 166 16.80 12.55 19.52
N LEU A 167 15.59 12.00 19.51
CA LEU A 167 15.13 10.97 18.58
C LEU A 167 14.14 11.59 17.60
N MET A 168 14.55 11.73 16.33
CA MET A 168 13.66 12.17 15.26
C MET A 168 13.03 10.97 14.56
N LEU A 169 11.74 10.73 14.78
CA LEU A 169 10.99 9.66 14.12
C LEU A 169 10.89 9.89 12.61
N ASP A 170 10.99 8.80 11.85
CA ASP A 170 10.72 8.77 10.41
C ASP A 170 9.21 8.63 10.19
N HIS A 171 8.49 9.70 10.53
CA HIS A 171 7.05 9.68 10.47
C HIS A 171 6.59 9.96 9.04
N GLN A 172 6.19 8.91 8.31
CA GLN A 172 5.74 9.02 6.92
C GLN A 172 4.36 9.71 6.77
N VAL A 173 3.58 9.87 7.83
CA VAL A 173 2.17 10.29 7.73
C VAL A 173 1.83 11.46 8.64
N TRP A 174 2.49 12.63 8.51
CA TRP A 174 2.07 13.95 9.03
C TRP A 174 0.77 14.02 9.90
N PRO A 175 0.70 13.49 11.15
CA PRO A 175 -0.51 13.54 11.96
C PRO A 175 -0.38 14.58 13.08
N GLY A 176 0.77 15.25 13.14
CA GLY A 176 1.16 16.09 14.26
C GLY A 176 1.82 17.39 13.81
N ALA A 177 1.45 17.93 12.64
CA ALA A 177 1.69 19.34 12.41
C ALA A 177 0.78 20.15 13.33
N THR A 178 1.22 20.27 14.58
CA THR A 178 0.81 21.37 15.43
C THR A 178 1.20 22.64 14.68
N TRP A 179 0.18 23.28 14.10
CA TRP A 179 0.30 24.65 13.63
C TRP A 179 0.87 25.46 14.80
N GLY A 180 2.05 26.06 14.62
CA GLY A 180 2.82 26.78 15.63
C GLY A 180 2.19 28.09 16.11
N GLN A 181 0.86 28.14 16.24
CA GLN A 181 0.08 29.26 16.75
C GLN A 181 -0.93 28.77 17.79
N PRO A 182 -0.78 29.12 19.08
CA PRO A 182 -1.60 28.63 20.19
C PRO A 182 -3.12 28.93 20.11
N GLY A 183 -3.60 29.67 19.10
CA GLY A 183 -5.00 30.11 19.00
C GLY A 183 -5.86 29.40 17.95
N VAL A 184 -5.29 28.58 17.06
CA VAL A 184 -6.01 28.01 15.90
C VAL A 184 -6.27 26.50 16.04
N GLY A 185 -5.63 25.82 17.00
CA GLY A 185 -5.61 24.35 17.09
C GLY A 185 -6.95 23.65 17.37
N MET A 186 -7.93 24.32 17.98
CA MET A 186 -9.09 23.62 18.58
C MET A 186 -10.14 23.12 17.58
N GLY A 187 -10.28 23.77 16.41
CA GLY A 187 -11.31 23.40 15.41
C GLY A 187 -10.86 22.34 14.40
N TRP A 188 -9.55 22.18 14.23
CA TRP A 188 -8.95 21.42 13.13
C TRP A 188 -8.29 20.13 13.57
N ALA A 189 -7.95 20.02 14.87
CA ALA A 189 -7.35 18.82 15.45
C ALA A 189 -8.23 17.57 15.26
N ARG A 190 -9.56 17.70 15.29
CA ARG A 190 -10.47 16.56 15.13
C ARG A 190 -10.48 15.98 13.71
N ALA A 191 -10.28 16.81 12.68
CA ALA A 191 -10.24 16.35 11.28
C ALA A 191 -8.90 15.71 10.89
N LEU A 192 -7.81 16.08 11.59
CA LEU A 192 -6.52 15.40 11.50
C LEU A 192 -6.54 14.00 12.12
N ASP A 193 -7.36 13.81 13.16
CA ASP A 193 -7.52 12.53 13.86
C ASP A 193 -8.31 11.48 13.04
N GLU A 194 -9.08 11.90 12.03
CA GLU A 194 -9.89 11.03 11.16
C GLU A 194 -9.16 10.53 9.89
N GLY A 195 -7.84 10.72 9.80
CA GLY A 195 -7.03 10.19 8.69
C GLY A 195 -7.20 10.92 7.34
N LEU A 196 -7.99 12.00 7.32
CA LEU A 196 -8.02 12.96 6.23
C LEU A 196 -6.86 13.94 6.48
N GLY A 197 -5.66 13.58 6.00
CA GLY A 197 -4.47 14.43 6.14
C GLY A 197 -4.76 15.90 5.81
N VAL A 198 -3.97 16.83 6.35
CA VAL A 198 -4.26 18.28 6.47
C VAL A 198 -5.03 18.93 5.29
N GLN A 199 -4.74 18.55 4.04
CA GLN A 199 -5.46 19.02 2.84
C GLN A 199 -6.95 18.63 2.80
N GLY A 200 -7.30 17.41 3.20
CA GLY A 200 -8.68 16.93 3.27
C GLY A 200 -9.50 17.65 4.34
N ALA A 201 -8.90 17.86 5.52
CA ALA A 201 -9.48 18.68 6.59
C ALA A 201 -9.73 20.13 6.13
N LEU A 202 -8.75 20.73 5.46
CA LEU A 202 -8.87 22.06 4.87
C LEU A 202 -10.01 22.13 3.85
N TRP A 203 -10.12 21.13 2.99
CA TRP A 203 -11.18 21.04 1.99
C TRP A 203 -12.57 20.93 2.62
N LEU A 204 -12.74 20.10 3.65
CA LEU A 204 -14.00 19.99 4.38
C LEU A 204 -14.41 21.33 4.99
N TYR A 205 -13.47 22.08 5.55
CA TYR A 205 -13.77 23.40 6.09
C TYR A 205 -14.12 24.43 5.02
N ILE A 206 -13.42 24.43 3.87
CA ILE A 206 -13.74 25.30 2.73
C ILE A 206 -15.19 25.05 2.28
N LYS A 207 -15.59 23.78 2.18
CA LYS A 207 -16.96 23.39 1.85
C LYS A 207 -17.96 23.80 2.92
N HIS A 208 -17.70 23.47 4.18
CA HIS A 208 -18.60 23.76 5.30
C HIS A 208 -18.89 25.26 5.42
N ASN A 209 -17.87 26.10 5.22
CA ASN A 209 -18.00 27.55 5.33
C ASN A 209 -18.26 28.24 3.99
N MET A 210 -18.52 27.49 2.92
CA MET A 210 -18.83 28.01 1.58
C MET A 210 -17.82 29.07 1.10
N LEU A 211 -16.53 28.82 1.33
CA LEU A 211 -15.45 29.78 1.02
C LEU A 211 -15.03 29.77 -0.45
N GLN A 212 -15.51 28.80 -1.24
CA GLN A 212 -15.27 28.72 -2.67
C GLN A 212 -16.08 29.81 -3.39
N ASP A 213 -15.44 30.51 -4.33
CA ASP A 213 -16.11 31.54 -5.11
C ASP A 213 -17.20 30.92 -6.01
N SER A 214 -18.36 31.57 -6.08
CA SER A 214 -19.52 31.08 -6.85
C SER A 214 -19.30 31.15 -8.36
N HIS A 215 -18.53 32.13 -8.84
CA HIS A 215 -18.30 32.35 -10.27
C HIS A 215 -17.00 31.68 -10.71
N GLU A 216 -15.94 31.80 -9.90
CA GLU A 216 -14.63 31.25 -10.19
C GLU A 216 -14.27 30.11 -9.23
N LYS A 217 -14.70 28.88 -9.53
CA LYS A 217 -14.50 27.70 -8.66
C LYS A 217 -13.03 27.36 -8.35
N GLU A 218 -12.08 27.95 -9.07
CA GLU A 218 -10.64 27.80 -8.80
C GLU A 218 -10.15 28.65 -7.61
N PHE A 219 -10.93 29.65 -7.21
CA PHE A 219 -10.57 30.60 -6.16
C PHE A 219 -11.34 30.35 -4.87
N ILE A 220 -10.65 30.61 -3.77
CA ILE A 220 -11.18 30.59 -2.42
C ILE A 220 -11.06 31.98 -1.81
N ASN A 221 -12.16 32.44 -1.25
CA ASN A 221 -12.26 33.69 -0.51
C ASN A 221 -11.94 33.41 0.96
N CYS A 222 -10.77 33.86 1.40
CA CYS A 222 -10.28 33.60 2.75
C CYS A 222 -11.14 34.36 3.77
N ASN A 223 -11.74 33.62 4.71
CA ASN A 223 -12.39 34.20 5.88
C ASN A 223 -11.35 34.78 6.86
N ARG A 224 -11.82 35.34 7.99
CA ARG A 224 -10.95 35.92 9.03
C ARG A 224 -9.82 34.98 9.47
N TYR A 225 -10.12 33.70 9.66
CA TYR A 225 -9.13 32.70 10.08
C TYR A 225 -8.13 32.37 8.97
N PHE A 226 -8.59 32.16 7.73
CA PHE A 226 -7.70 31.91 6.59
C PHE A 226 -6.81 33.11 6.28
N ARG A 227 -7.31 34.33 6.46
CA ARG A 227 -6.50 35.56 6.34
C ARG A 227 -5.41 35.60 7.39
N GLN A 228 -5.68 35.18 8.62
CA GLN A 228 -4.66 35.12 9.68
C GLN A 228 -3.60 34.04 9.40
N ILE A 229 -4.00 32.90 8.82
CA ILE A 229 -3.12 31.75 8.57
C ILE A 229 -2.28 31.92 7.29
N PHE A 230 -2.94 32.23 6.16
CA PHE A 230 -2.30 32.31 4.84
C PHE A 230 -1.89 33.74 4.46
N ASN A 231 -2.21 34.73 5.30
CA ASN A 231 -1.95 36.16 5.04
C ASN A 231 -2.45 36.64 3.66
N CYS A 232 -3.57 36.08 3.18
CA CYS A 232 -4.12 36.35 1.86
C CYS A 232 -5.64 36.51 1.94
N VAL A 233 -6.18 37.48 1.21
CA VAL A 233 -7.62 37.73 1.12
C VAL A 233 -8.31 36.73 0.18
N ARG A 234 -7.62 36.35 -0.88
CA ARG A 234 -8.08 35.42 -1.92
C ARG A 234 -6.90 34.59 -2.40
N MET A 235 -7.12 33.31 -2.71
CA MET A 235 -6.07 32.43 -3.22
C MET A 235 -6.63 31.35 -4.15
N ARG A 236 -5.79 30.79 -5.02
CA ARG A 236 -6.16 29.66 -5.89
C ARG A 236 -6.03 28.33 -5.17
N PHE A 237 -6.85 27.35 -5.56
CA PHE A 237 -6.79 26.00 -4.99
C PHE A 237 -5.42 25.34 -5.18
N SER A 238 -4.77 25.57 -6.32
CA SER A 238 -3.42 25.05 -6.63
C SER A 238 -2.30 25.64 -5.76
N GLU A 239 -2.52 26.80 -5.14
CA GLU A 239 -1.54 27.46 -4.27
C GLU A 239 -1.57 26.95 -2.82
N ILE A 240 -2.67 26.27 -2.44
CA ILE A 240 -2.85 25.73 -1.09
C ILE A 240 -1.69 24.82 -0.67
N PRO A 241 -1.28 23.79 -1.45
CA PRO A 241 -0.23 22.88 -1.01
C PRO A 241 1.09 23.59 -0.73
N MET A 242 1.45 24.58 -1.54
CA MET A 242 2.69 25.35 -1.37
C MET A 242 2.65 26.23 -0.14
N LYS A 243 1.54 26.97 0.08
CA LYS A 243 1.40 27.81 1.28
C LYS A 243 1.29 26.98 2.55
N LEU A 244 0.63 25.83 2.46
CA LEU A 244 0.53 24.86 3.54
C LEU A 244 1.91 24.30 3.91
N ALA A 245 2.72 23.92 2.93
CA ALA A 245 4.08 23.40 3.17
C ALA A 245 4.96 24.36 3.98
N GLY A 246 4.81 25.68 3.79
CA GLY A 246 5.55 26.69 4.56
C GLY A 246 5.06 26.89 6.00
N LEU A 247 3.85 26.45 6.33
CA LEU A 247 3.25 26.58 7.67
C LEU A 247 3.36 25.29 8.48
N LEU A 248 3.62 24.18 7.79
CA LEU A 248 3.80 22.86 8.34
C LEU A 248 5.23 22.72 8.89
N GLN A 249 5.37 22.62 10.21
CA GLN A 249 6.66 22.37 10.87
C GLN A 249 6.93 20.86 11.00
N HIS A 250 8.20 20.49 11.02
CA HIS A 250 8.60 19.12 11.36
C HIS A 250 8.15 18.80 12.80
N PRO A 251 7.74 17.56 13.08
CA PRO A 251 7.40 17.15 14.44
C PRO A 251 8.62 17.31 15.36
N ASP A 252 8.37 17.75 16.58
CA ASP A 252 9.43 17.92 17.58
C ASP A 252 10.11 16.56 17.86
N PRO A 253 11.45 16.56 18.04
CA PRO A 253 12.17 15.35 18.42
C PRO A 253 11.72 14.85 19.80
N ILE A 254 11.75 13.54 20.00
CA ILE A 254 11.54 12.95 21.32
C ILE A 254 12.82 13.17 22.13
N ILE A 255 12.72 13.88 23.24
CA ILE A 255 13.84 14.22 24.12
C ILE A 255 13.83 13.29 25.32
N ILE A 256 14.92 12.55 25.52
CA ILE A 256 15.13 11.68 26.68
C ILE A 256 16.37 12.14 27.43
N ASN A 257 16.20 12.54 28.68
CA ASN A 257 17.29 12.91 29.56
C ASN A 257 17.78 11.68 30.33
N HIS A 258 19.07 11.37 30.24
CA HIS A 258 19.70 10.26 30.94
C HIS A 258 20.99 10.72 31.61
N THR A 259 21.42 10.02 32.66
CA THR A 259 22.68 10.33 33.35
C THR A 259 23.51 9.06 33.38
N ILE A 260 24.68 9.13 32.76
CA ILE A 260 25.66 8.05 32.72
C ILE A 260 26.37 8.05 34.08
N SER A 261 26.01 7.09 34.93
CA SER A 261 26.67 6.89 36.21
C SER A 261 27.91 6.01 36.05
N VAL A 262 28.97 6.38 36.76
CA VAL A 262 30.25 5.67 36.87
C VAL A 262 30.21 4.61 37.99
N ASP A 263 29.19 4.67 38.86
CA ASP A 263 29.08 3.79 40.01
C ASP A 263 28.86 2.32 39.60
N PRO A 264 29.66 1.36 40.13
CA PRO A 264 29.53 -0.07 39.83
C PRO A 264 28.15 -0.66 40.15
N ASN A 265 27.43 -0.05 41.10
CA ASN A 265 26.12 -0.51 41.55
C ASN A 265 24.97 -0.12 40.60
N ASP A 266 25.19 0.91 39.77
CA ASP A 266 24.19 1.43 38.82
C ASP A 266 24.34 0.85 37.41
N GLN A 267 25.44 0.14 37.11
CA GLN A 267 25.74 -0.45 35.78
C GLN A 267 24.69 -1.47 35.27
N LYS A 268 23.76 -1.92 36.12
CA LYS A 268 22.67 -2.85 35.74
C LYS A 268 21.32 -2.17 35.53
N LYS A 269 21.20 -0.86 35.77
CA LYS A 269 19.95 -0.14 35.59
C LYS A 269 19.74 0.21 34.13
N THR A 270 18.90 -0.56 33.45
CA THR A 270 18.47 -0.23 32.09
C THR A 270 17.23 0.66 32.16
N ALA A 271 17.34 1.90 31.69
CA ALA A 271 16.18 2.78 31.55
C ALA A 271 15.33 2.33 30.35
N CYS A 272 14.01 2.22 30.54
CA CYS A 272 13.08 1.75 29.53
C CYS A 272 12.06 2.85 29.20
N TYR A 273 11.94 3.20 27.93
CA TYR A 273 10.98 4.19 27.44
C TYR A 273 10.12 3.57 26.34
N ASP A 274 8.79 3.68 26.48
CA ASP A 274 7.85 3.19 25.47
C ASP A 274 7.35 4.37 24.64
N ILE A 275 7.52 4.28 23.32
CA ILE A 275 7.03 5.28 22.37
C ILE A 275 6.07 4.63 21.37
N ASP A 276 5.05 5.36 20.94
CA ASP A 276 4.13 4.89 19.91
C ASP A 276 4.74 5.15 18.52
N VAL A 277 4.86 4.09 17.73
CA VAL A 277 5.36 4.13 16.34
C VAL A 277 4.32 3.56 15.39
N GLU A 278 4.30 4.09 14.17
CA GLU A 278 3.47 3.55 13.10
C GLU A 278 4.23 2.50 12.29
N VAL A 279 3.59 1.35 12.10
CA VAL A 279 4.13 0.21 11.36
C VAL A 279 3.16 -0.13 10.23
N ASP A 280 3.65 -0.54 9.07
CA ASP A 280 2.79 -1.08 8.02
C ASP A 280 1.94 -2.25 8.55
N ASP A 281 0.67 -2.25 8.16
CA ASP A 281 -0.24 -3.36 8.45
C ASP A 281 0.18 -4.59 7.61
N PRO A 282 0.36 -5.79 8.21
CA PRO A 282 0.62 -7.02 7.47
C PRO A 282 -0.42 -7.31 6.38
N LEU A 283 -1.65 -6.82 6.52
CA LEU A 283 -2.71 -6.90 5.52
C LEU A 283 -2.31 -6.23 4.19
N LYS A 284 -1.48 -5.17 4.22
CA LYS A 284 -0.96 -4.50 3.02
C LYS A 284 -0.10 -5.45 2.18
N ALA A 285 0.75 -6.26 2.81
CA ALA A 285 1.56 -7.26 2.12
C ALA A 285 0.68 -8.39 1.54
N GLN A 286 -0.32 -8.85 2.30
CA GLN A 286 -1.28 -9.84 1.82
C GLN A 286 -2.09 -9.35 0.60
N MET A 287 -2.60 -8.12 0.66
CA MET A 287 -3.31 -7.47 -0.43
C MET A 287 -2.41 -7.29 -1.66
N SER A 288 -1.16 -6.87 -1.47
CA SER A 288 -0.17 -6.77 -2.55
C SER A 288 0.08 -8.13 -3.20
N ASN A 289 0.25 -9.18 -2.39
CA ASN A 289 0.42 -10.55 -2.89
C ASN A 289 -0.83 -11.05 -3.64
N PHE A 290 -2.04 -10.69 -3.19
CA PHE A 290 -3.29 -11.02 -3.89
C PHE A 290 -3.41 -10.30 -5.24
N LEU A 291 -2.93 -9.05 -5.34
CA LEU A 291 -2.92 -8.35 -6.64
C LEU A 291 -1.86 -8.91 -7.59
N ALA A 292 -0.68 -9.27 -7.07
CA ALA A 292 0.39 -9.88 -7.83
C ALA A 292 0.06 -11.32 -8.26
N SER A 293 -0.78 -12.03 -7.49
CA SER A 293 -1.19 -13.38 -7.83
C SER A 293 -1.95 -13.38 -9.15
N THR A 294 -1.32 -14.06 -10.12
CA THR A 294 -1.82 -14.31 -11.47
C THR A 294 -2.11 -15.81 -11.64
N THR A 295 -2.22 -16.52 -10.51
CA THR A 295 -2.31 -17.97 -10.44
C THR A 295 -3.48 -18.46 -11.28
N ASN A 296 -3.20 -19.44 -12.15
CA ASN A 296 -4.14 -20.14 -13.03
C ASN A 296 -4.68 -19.39 -14.25
N GLN A 297 -4.19 -18.18 -14.58
CA GLN A 297 -4.62 -17.51 -15.82
C GLN A 297 -4.29 -18.29 -17.10
N GLN A 298 -3.14 -18.98 -17.14
CA GLN A 298 -2.76 -19.82 -18.29
C GLN A 298 -3.66 -21.04 -18.44
N GLU A 299 -4.02 -21.69 -17.33
CA GLU A 299 -4.92 -22.83 -17.33
C GLU A 299 -6.32 -22.41 -17.78
N ILE A 300 -6.85 -21.30 -17.26
CA ILE A 300 -8.12 -20.70 -17.68
C ILE A 300 -8.11 -20.41 -19.18
N ALA A 301 -7.03 -19.81 -19.70
CA ALA A 301 -6.90 -19.54 -21.14
C ALA A 301 -6.90 -20.83 -21.98
N SER A 302 -6.31 -21.91 -21.46
CA SER A 302 -6.30 -23.22 -22.14
C SER A 302 -7.69 -23.88 -22.13
N LEU A 303 -8.42 -23.81 -21.02
CA LEU A 303 -9.80 -24.31 -20.91
C LEU A 303 -10.74 -23.51 -21.81
N ASP A 304 -10.58 -22.19 -21.85
CA ASP A 304 -11.30 -21.34 -22.77
C ASP A 304 -11.05 -21.75 -24.22
N ALA A 305 -9.81 -22.03 -24.62
CA ALA A 305 -9.53 -22.50 -25.98
C ALA A 305 -10.28 -23.80 -26.31
N LYS A 306 -10.29 -24.76 -25.38
CA LYS A 306 -11.03 -26.04 -25.54
C LYS A 306 -12.53 -25.83 -25.63
N ILE A 307 -13.10 -24.92 -24.84
CA ILE A 307 -14.53 -24.57 -24.91
C ILE A 307 -14.88 -24.07 -26.32
N HIS A 308 -14.07 -23.16 -26.88
CA HIS A 308 -14.32 -22.63 -28.22
C HIS A 308 -14.24 -23.71 -29.30
N GLU A 309 -13.21 -24.55 -29.27
CA GLU A 309 -13.06 -25.67 -30.22
C GLU A 309 -14.23 -26.65 -30.14
N THR A 310 -14.70 -26.95 -28.93
CA THR A 310 -15.85 -27.83 -28.71
C THR A 310 -17.13 -27.21 -29.25
N ILE A 311 -17.36 -25.92 -29.05
CA ILE A 311 -18.53 -25.20 -29.58
C ILE A 311 -18.51 -25.18 -31.12
N GLU A 312 -17.34 -24.98 -31.73
CA GLU A 312 -17.19 -25.02 -33.18
C GLU A 312 -17.53 -26.42 -33.73
N SER A 313 -17.02 -27.47 -33.09
CA SER A 313 -17.35 -28.86 -33.43
C SER A 313 -18.86 -29.15 -33.30
N ILE A 314 -19.50 -28.68 -32.21
CA ILE A 314 -20.95 -28.80 -32.01
C ILE A 314 -21.72 -28.10 -33.14
N ASN A 315 -21.30 -26.92 -33.58
CA ASN A 315 -21.94 -26.19 -34.68
C ASN A 315 -21.80 -26.92 -36.02
N GLN A 316 -20.63 -27.50 -36.30
CA GLN A 316 -20.40 -28.31 -37.50
C GLN A 316 -21.28 -29.56 -37.49
N LEU A 317 -21.30 -30.32 -36.39
CA LEU A 317 -22.13 -31.52 -36.24
C LEU A 317 -23.62 -31.22 -36.36
N LYS A 318 -24.07 -30.10 -35.79
CA LYS A 318 -25.46 -29.66 -35.95
C LYS A 318 -25.79 -29.35 -37.41
N THR A 319 -24.89 -28.70 -38.13
CA THR A 319 -25.09 -28.40 -39.57
C THR A 319 -25.21 -29.69 -40.39
N GLN A 320 -24.36 -30.69 -40.10
CA GLN A 320 -24.44 -32.01 -40.73
C GLN A 320 -25.75 -32.73 -40.38
N ARG A 321 -26.15 -32.71 -39.11
CA ARG A 321 -27.42 -33.29 -38.66
C ARG A 321 -28.61 -32.67 -39.37
N ASP A 322 -28.68 -31.34 -39.41
CA ASP A 322 -29.79 -30.63 -40.06
C ASP A 322 -29.84 -30.94 -41.55
N PHE A 323 -28.69 -31.01 -42.23
CA PHE A 323 -28.58 -31.40 -43.64
C PHE A 323 -29.13 -32.81 -43.88
N MET A 324 -28.75 -33.78 -43.04
CA MET A 324 -29.24 -35.15 -43.16
C MET A 324 -30.74 -35.26 -42.85
N LEU A 325 -31.24 -34.50 -41.87
CA LEU A 325 -32.67 -34.45 -41.53
C LEU A 325 -33.51 -33.82 -42.65
N SER A 326 -33.04 -32.75 -43.28
CA SER A 326 -33.75 -32.15 -44.43
C SER A 326 -33.82 -33.11 -45.60
N PHE A 327 -32.75 -33.88 -45.85
CA PHE A 327 -32.74 -34.92 -46.88
C PHE A 327 -33.70 -36.07 -46.53
N SER A 328 -33.73 -36.54 -45.29
CA SER A 328 -34.59 -37.65 -44.89
C SER A 328 -36.08 -37.31 -44.89
N ASN A 329 -36.45 -36.06 -44.61
CA ASN A 329 -37.84 -35.63 -44.54
C ASN A 329 -38.46 -35.47 -45.95
N ASN A 330 -37.78 -34.76 -46.86
CA ASN A 330 -38.26 -34.51 -48.23
C ASN A 330 -37.09 -34.57 -49.23
N PRO A 331 -36.66 -35.76 -49.68
CA PRO A 331 -35.44 -35.90 -50.47
C PRO A 331 -35.51 -35.23 -51.85
N GLN A 332 -36.68 -35.23 -52.51
CA GLN A 332 -36.84 -34.68 -53.85
C GLN A 332 -36.70 -33.15 -53.87
N ASP A 333 -37.44 -32.45 -53.00
CA ASP A 333 -37.38 -30.99 -52.88
C ASP A 333 -36.00 -30.54 -52.39
N PHE A 334 -35.44 -31.26 -51.41
CA PHE A 334 -34.12 -30.96 -50.88
C PHE A 334 -33.02 -31.04 -51.95
N ILE A 335 -33.00 -32.09 -52.80
CA ILE A 335 -32.02 -32.21 -53.88
C ILE A 335 -32.15 -31.03 -54.86
N GLN A 336 -33.38 -30.62 -55.20
CA GLN A 336 -33.60 -29.49 -56.10
C GLN A 336 -33.11 -28.16 -55.48
N GLU A 337 -33.42 -27.90 -54.22
CA GLU A 337 -32.93 -26.71 -53.50
C GLU A 337 -31.41 -26.74 -53.35
N TRP A 338 -30.84 -27.90 -53.07
CA TRP A 338 -29.39 -28.07 -52.93
C TRP A 338 -28.65 -27.79 -54.24
N ILE A 339 -29.14 -28.30 -55.38
CA ILE A 339 -28.56 -28.00 -56.70
C ILE A 339 -28.65 -26.49 -56.99
N LYS A 340 -29.79 -25.84 -56.69
CA LYS A 340 -29.96 -24.39 -56.84
C LYS A 340 -28.98 -23.62 -55.96
N SER A 341 -28.76 -24.05 -54.71
CA SER A 341 -27.79 -23.44 -53.80
C SER A 341 -26.37 -23.57 -54.34
N GLN A 342 -25.95 -24.78 -54.72
CA GLN A 342 -24.60 -25.03 -55.24
C GLN A 342 -24.31 -24.25 -56.52
N ARG A 343 -25.30 -24.14 -57.42
CA ARG A 343 -25.18 -23.30 -58.62
C ARG A 343 -24.99 -21.83 -58.27
N ARG A 344 -25.71 -21.32 -57.25
CA ARG A 344 -25.56 -19.95 -56.76
C ARG A 344 -24.19 -19.73 -56.13
N ASP A 345 -23.74 -20.64 -55.27
CA ASP A 345 -22.43 -20.56 -54.62
C ASP A 345 -21.29 -20.61 -55.63
N LEU A 346 -21.41 -21.47 -56.65
CA LEU A 346 -20.44 -21.57 -57.75
C LEU A 346 -20.39 -20.28 -58.57
N LYS A 347 -21.53 -19.64 -58.85
CA LYS A 347 -21.56 -18.31 -59.50
C LYS A 347 -20.85 -17.24 -58.68
N ILE A 348 -21.04 -17.25 -57.35
CA ILE A 348 -20.37 -16.30 -56.45
C ILE A 348 -18.86 -16.53 -56.42
N ILE A 349 -18.41 -17.79 -56.41
CA ILE A 349 -16.98 -18.13 -56.39
C ILE A 349 -16.29 -17.81 -57.73
N THR A 350 -17.03 -17.93 -58.85
CA THR A 350 -16.47 -17.77 -60.20
C THR A 350 -16.72 -16.38 -60.81
N ASP A 351 -17.38 -15.47 -60.09
CA ASP A 351 -17.83 -14.14 -60.57
C ASP A 351 -18.60 -14.19 -61.91
N VAL A 352 -19.22 -15.34 -62.21
CA VAL A 352 -20.00 -15.51 -63.45
C VAL A 352 -21.35 -14.82 -63.27
N ILE A 353 -21.44 -13.59 -63.79
CA ILE A 353 -22.68 -12.80 -63.84
C ILE A 353 -23.47 -13.22 -65.08
N GLY A 354 -24.56 -13.97 -64.87
CA GLY A 354 -25.48 -14.40 -65.94
C GLY A 354 -26.06 -15.80 -65.71
N ASN A 355 -27.27 -16.06 -66.19
CA ASN A 355 -27.91 -17.38 -66.14
C ASN A 355 -28.11 -17.88 -67.57
N PRO A 356 -27.14 -18.59 -68.19
CA PRO A 356 -27.22 -19.00 -69.60
C PRO A 356 -28.29 -20.09 -69.88
N GLU A 357 -29.13 -20.43 -68.91
CA GLU A 357 -30.25 -21.37 -69.07
C GLU A 357 -31.63 -20.71 -68.92
N GLU A 358 -31.69 -19.41 -68.61
CA GLU A 358 -32.94 -18.61 -68.63
C GLU A 358 -33.04 -17.68 -69.85
N GLU A 359 -32.01 -17.66 -70.70
CA GLU A 359 -32.04 -17.13 -72.08
C GLU A 359 -32.29 -18.29 -73.06
#